data_AF-A0A2I0QG36-F1
#
_entry.id   AF-A0A2I0QG36-F1
#
_cell.length_a   1.000
_cell.length_b   1.000
_cell.length_c   1.000
_cell.angle_alpha   90.00
_cell.angle_beta   90.00
_cell.angle_gamma   90.00
#
_symmetry.space_group_name_H-M   'P 1'
#
loop_
_entity.id
_entity.type
_entity.pdbx_description
1 polymer ?
#
loop_
_entity_poly.entity_id
_entity_poly.type
_entity_poly.pdbx_seq_one_letter_code
_entity_poly.pdbx_strand_id
1 'polypeptide(L)' 'MDKEKVVLAYSGGLDTSVILKWLIEKNYEVIAYTCNIGQNDFDE' A
#
# COMPACT_ATOMS: atom_id res chain seq x y z
N MET A 1 -16.71 -7.69 14.94
CA MET A 1 -15.89 -8.57 14.09
C MET A 1 -14.68 -7.75 13.71
N ASP A 2 -13.49 -8.14 14.14
CA ASP A 2 -12.28 -7.39 13.81
C ASP A 2 -12.01 -7.46 12.31
N LYS A 3 -11.51 -6.37 11.73
CA LYS A 3 -11.14 -6.35 10.32
C LYS A 3 -9.94 -7.24 10.11
N GLU A 4 -9.93 -8.00 9.02
CA GLU A 4 -8.73 -8.73 8.61
C GLU A 4 -7.63 -7.72 8.26
N LYS A 5 -6.41 -7.96 8.76
CA LYS A 5 -5.26 -7.08 8.55
C LYS A 5 -4.44 -7.54 7.35
N VAL A 6 -4.05 -6.60 6.51
CA VAL A 6 -3.20 -6.85 5.33
C VAL A 6 -2.01 -5.88 5.34
N VAL A 7 -0.80 -6.40 5.19
CA VAL A 7 0.39 -5.59 4.92
C VAL A 7 0.59 -5.57 3.40
N LEU A 8 0.47 -4.38 2.80
CA LEU A 8 0.63 -4.17 1.36
C LEU A 8 2.02 -3.59 1.10
N ALA A 9 2.85 -4.29 0.33
CA ALA A 9 4.05 -3.69 -0.25
C ALA A 9 3.61 -2.59 -1.24
N TYR A 10 3.82 -1.33 -0.84
CA TYR A 10 3.28 -0.16 -1.51
C TYR A 10 4.39 0.61 -2.21
N SER A 11 4.37 0.58 -3.55
CA SER A 11 5.38 1.25 -4.38
C SER A 11 5.06 2.71 -4.69
N GLY A 12 3.81 3.15 -4.44
CA GLY A 12 3.32 4.46 -4.90
C GLY A 12 2.89 4.50 -6.38
N GLY A 13 3.20 3.47 -7.16
CA GLY A 13 2.72 3.33 -8.54
C GLY A 13 1.21 3.08 -8.65
N LEU A 14 0.69 3.15 -9.87
CA LEU A 14 -0.74 3.01 -10.18
C LEU A 14 -1.33 1.72 -9.59
N ASP A 15 -0.69 0.58 -9.82
CA ASP A 15 -1.18 -0.72 -9.40
C ASP A 15 -1.35 -0.80 -7.89
N THR A 16 -0.30 -0.47 -7.12
CA THR A 16 -0.34 -0.52 -5.66
C THR A 16 -1.29 0.51 -5.07
N SER A 17 -1.51 1.64 -5.75
CA SER A 17 -2.48 2.67 -5.36
C SER A 17 -3.92 2.20 -5.52
N VAL A 18 -4.25 1.56 -6.64
CA VAL A 18 -5.57 0.98 -6.88
C VAL A 18 -5.84 -0.18 -5.93
N ILE A 19 -4.86 -1.07 -5.71
CA ILE A 19 -4.98 -2.19 -4.77
C ILE A 19 -5.24 -1.68 -3.34
N LEU A 20 -4.53 -0.65 -2.89
CA LEU A 20 -4.74 -0.04 -1.57
C LEU A 20 -6.20 0.41 -1.40
N LYS A 21 -6.72 1.17 -2.38
CA LYS A 21 -8.10 1.65 -2.36
C LYS A 21 -9.10 0.49 -2.37
N TRP A 22 -8.86 -0.51 -3.21
CA TRP A 22 -9.72 -1.70 -3.34
C TRP A 22 -9.80 -2.52 -2.05
N LEU A 23 -8.67 -2.72 -1.35
CA LEU A 23 -8.64 -3.44 -0.06
C LEU A 23 -9.39 -2.66 1.04
N ILE A 24 -9.27 -1.34 1.05
CA ILE A 24 -10.04 -0.49 1.98
C ILE A 24 -11.55 -0.62 1.72
N GLU A 25 -11.98 -0.60 0.45
CA GLU A 25 -13.38 -0.77 0.05
C GLU A 25 -13.93 -2.17 0.36
N LYS A 26 -13.06 -3.18 0.39
CA LYS A 26 -13.36 -4.54 0.85
C LYS A 26 -13.36 -4.69 2.38
N ASN A 27 -13.20 -3.60 3.12
CA ASN A 27 -13.23 -3.54 4.59
C ASN A 27 -12.05 -4.22 5.31
N TYR A 28 -10.87 -4.28 4.68
CA TYR A 28 -9.63 -4.67 5.35
C TYR A 28 -9.01 -3.50 6.13
N GLU A 29 -8.25 -3.82 7.18
CA GLU A 29 -7.29 -2.89 7.79
C GLU A 29 -5.95 -3.03 7.06
N VAL A 30 -5.58 -2.03 6.26
CA VAL A 30 -4.41 -2.10 5.39
C VAL A 30 -3.25 -1.30 5.97
N ILE A 31 -2.09 -1.93 6.11
CA ILE A 31 -0.82 -1.29 6.44
C ILE A 31 -0.01 -1.18 5.14
N ALA A 32 0.15 0.03 4.61
CA ALA A 32 1.00 0.28 3.45
C ALA A 32 2.46 0.33 3.89
N TYR A 33 3.28 -0.57 3.37
CA TYR A 33 4.71 -0.64 3.60
C TYR A 33 5.47 -0.24 2.35
N THR A 34 6.11 0.92 2.39
CA THR A 34 7.06 1.36 1.36
C THR A 34 8.48 1.11 1.86
N CYS A 35 9.23 0.30 1.11
CA CYS A 35 10.61 0.01 1.42
C CYS A 35 11.51 0.93 0.59
N ASN A 36 12.34 1.75 1.25
CA ASN A 36 13.43 2.45 0.58
C ASN A 36 14.60 1.48 0.40
N ILE A 37 14.93 1.16 -0.85
CA ILE A 37 16.06 0.31 -1.25
C ILE A 37 17.08 1.07 -2.11
N GLY A 38 17.07 2.40 -2.05
CA GLY A 38 17.97 3.27 -2.82
C GLY A 38 17.42 3.73 -4.16
N GLN A 39 16.10 3.74 -4.35
CA GLN A 39 15.47 4.37 -5.52
C GLN A 39 15.52 5.91 -5.40
N ASN A 40 15.67 6.59 -6.53
CA ASN A 40 15.70 8.06 -6.62
C ASN A 40 14.28 8.66 -6.79
N ASP A 41 13.26 8.06 -6.16
CA ASP A 41 11.85 8.38 -6.42
C ASP A 41 11.44 9.80 -5.96
N PHE A 42 12.29 10.47 -5.16
CA PHE A 42 12.04 11.79 -4.57
C PHE A 42 13.16 12.81 -4.82
N ASP A 43 14.10 12.51 -5.72
CA ASP A 43 15.16 13.46 -6.05
C ASP A 43 14.60 14.53 -7.02
N GLU A 44 14.63 15.81 -6.59
CA GLU A 44 14.30 17.00 -7.41
C GLU A 44 15.32 17.26 -8.52
#